data_AF-A0A924AW36-F1
#
_entry.id   AF-A0A924AW36-F1
#
_cell.length_a   1.000
_cell.length_b   1.000
_cell.length_c   1.000
_cell.angle_alpha   90.00
_cell.angle_beta   90.00
_cell.angle_gamma   90.00
#
_symmetry.space_group_name_H-M   'P 1'
#
loop_
_entity.id
_entity.type
_entity.pdbx_description
1 polymer ?
#
loop_
_entity_poly.entity_id
_entity_poly.type
_entity_poly.pdbx_seq_one_letter_code
_entity_poly.pdbx_strand_id
1 'polypeptide(L)'
;MKTSPLLFALGGFLIGGLIVSAAFTFFNPPQSSDPVMNMASTLNGKSGAEFDKAFLSGMIVHHQDAVKMANMAEMSAGRQEIKDLSKEIKLAQEKEISQMQMWQVDWGYTSTNDSTHNMGH
;
A
#
# COMPACT_ATOMS: atom_id res chain seq x y z
N MET A 1 -24.91 -12.29 -7.75
CA MET A 1 -23.47 -12.10 -8.01
C MET A 1 -23.15 -10.63 -7.75
N LYS A 2 -22.56 -10.29 -6.60
CA LYS A 2 -22.12 -8.91 -6.32
C LYS A 2 -20.86 -8.68 -7.17
N THR A 3 -20.90 -7.74 -8.10
CA THR A 3 -19.76 -7.31 -8.91
C THR A 3 -18.62 -6.86 -8.00
N SER A 4 -17.38 -7.26 -8.29
CA SER A 4 -16.20 -6.81 -7.54
C SER A 4 -16.00 -5.29 -7.72
N PRO A 5 -16.20 -4.47 -6.67
CA PRO A 5 -16.03 -3.01 -6.77
C PRO A 5 -14.60 -2.57 -7.13
N LEU A 6 -13.59 -3.42 -6.89
CA LEU A 6 -12.21 -3.12 -7.30
C LEU A 6 -12.03 -2.97 -8.82
N LEU A 7 -12.79 -3.69 -9.65
CA LEU A 7 -12.72 -3.55 -11.11
C LEU A 7 -13.08 -2.13 -11.57
N PHE A 8 -13.90 -1.41 -10.81
CA PHE A 8 -14.29 -0.03 -11.09
C PHE A 8 -13.38 1.00 -10.39
N ALA A 9 -12.85 0.66 -9.21
CA ALA A 9 -11.95 1.54 -8.44
C ALA A 9 -10.52 1.62 -9.01
N LEU A 10 -10.02 0.55 -9.66
CA LEU A 10 -8.68 0.51 -10.27
C LEU A 10 -8.47 1.57 -11.36
N GLY A 11 -9.54 2.07 -11.99
CA GLY A 11 -9.46 3.20 -12.93
C GLY A 11 -8.95 4.50 -12.30
N GLY A 12 -9.08 4.67 -10.98
CA GLY A 12 -8.56 5.82 -10.22
C GLY A 12 -7.22 5.56 -9.50
N PHE A 13 -6.83 4.30 -9.31
CA PHE A 13 -5.60 3.88 -8.62
C PHE A 13 -4.32 4.22 -9.42
N LEU A 14 -4.44 4.42 -10.73
CA LEU A 14 -3.29 4.64 -11.62
C LEU A 14 -2.78 6.08 -11.72
N ILE A 15 -3.43 7.06 -11.08
CA ILE A 15 -2.94 8.45 -11.15
C ILE A 15 -1.74 8.66 -10.19
N GLY A 16 -1.54 7.79 -9.18
CA GLY A 16 -0.33 7.78 -8.32
C GLY A 16 0.66 6.63 -8.61
N GLY A 17 0.21 5.58 -9.32
CA GLY A 17 0.84 4.26 -9.36
C GLY A 17 2.13 4.06 -10.17
N LEU A 18 2.88 5.11 -10.53
CA LEU A 18 4.15 4.96 -11.27
C LEU A 18 5.37 5.60 -10.58
N ILE A 19 5.32 5.91 -9.28
CA ILE A 19 6.48 6.51 -8.58
C ILE A 19 7.20 5.53 -7.64
N VAL A 20 6.65 4.35 -7.37
CA VAL A 20 7.33 3.38 -6.47
C VAL A 20 8.54 2.69 -7.14
N SER A 21 8.59 2.59 -8.47
CA SER A 21 9.73 1.95 -9.13
C SER A 21 11.02 2.76 -9.10
N ALA A 22 10.96 4.10 -8.98
CA ALA A 22 12.16 4.92 -9.01
C ALA A 22 12.91 4.90 -7.66
N ALA A 23 12.18 4.89 -6.54
CA ALA A 23 12.80 4.81 -5.21
C ALA A 23 13.48 3.44 -4.95
N PHE A 24 12.97 2.37 -5.57
CA PHE A 24 13.53 1.02 -5.46
C PHE A 24 14.91 0.88 -6.15
N THR A 25 15.20 1.68 -7.18
CA THR A 25 16.51 1.67 -7.86
C THR A 25 17.60 2.52 -7.19
N PHE A 26 17.24 3.49 -6.34
CA PHE A 26 18.24 4.36 -5.68
C PHE A 26 18.73 3.86 -4.32
N PHE A 27 17.97 2.98 -3.67
CA PHE A 27 18.37 2.27 -2.47
C PHE A 27 18.56 0.81 -2.86
N ASN A 28 19.80 0.35 -3.04
CA ASN A 28 20.09 -1.08 -3.23
C ASN A 28 19.96 -1.79 -1.86
N PRO A 29 18.83 -2.43 -1.52
CA PRO A 29 18.69 -3.10 -0.24
C PRO A 29 19.16 -4.56 -0.42
N PRO A 30 19.71 -5.20 0.62
CA PRO A 30 19.87 -6.65 0.57
C PRO A 30 18.51 -7.30 0.33
N GLN A 31 18.48 -8.23 -0.62
CA GLN A 31 17.35 -9.07 -0.96
C GLN A 31 16.96 -9.91 0.27
N SER A 32 16.10 -9.36 1.13
CA SER A 32 15.46 -10.12 2.20
C SER A 32 14.09 -9.53 2.49
N SER A 33 13.06 -10.33 2.17
CA SER A 33 11.62 -10.11 2.37
C SER A 33 10.95 -9.00 1.55
N ASP A 34 10.77 -9.23 0.24
CA ASP A 34 9.83 -8.46 -0.57
C ASP A 34 8.38 -8.72 -0.10
N PRO A 35 7.66 -7.73 0.47
CA PRO A 35 6.23 -7.89 0.81
C PRO A 35 5.38 -8.19 -0.44
N VAL A 36 5.86 -7.77 -1.61
CA VAL A 36 5.23 -7.97 -2.92
C VAL A 36 5.16 -9.46 -3.30
N MET A 37 6.13 -10.27 -2.90
CA MET A 37 6.18 -11.71 -3.21
C MET A 37 5.15 -12.53 -2.41
N ASN A 38 4.69 -12.04 -1.25
CA ASN A 38 3.65 -12.71 -0.46
C ASN A 38 2.23 -12.32 -0.94
N MET A 39 2.06 -11.13 -1.50
CA MET A 39 0.74 -10.69 -1.98
C MET A 39 0.19 -11.59 -3.09
N ALA A 40 1.01 -11.92 -4.09
CA ALA A 40 0.60 -12.80 -5.19
C ALA A 40 0.15 -14.18 -4.68
N SER A 41 0.88 -14.75 -3.73
CA SER A 41 0.53 -16.03 -3.09
C SER A 41 -0.74 -15.93 -2.26
N THR A 42 -0.91 -14.84 -1.51
CA THR A 42 -2.11 -14.56 -0.71
C THR A 42 -3.35 -14.36 -1.56
N LEU A 43 -3.21 -13.79 -2.76
CA LEU A 43 -4.32 -13.55 -3.69
C LEU A 43 -4.63 -14.75 -4.59
N ASN A 44 -3.72 -15.74 -4.70
CA ASN A 44 -3.90 -16.90 -5.55
C ASN A 44 -5.18 -17.69 -5.17
N GLY A 45 -6.02 -17.97 -6.15
CA GLY A 45 -7.29 -18.67 -5.96
C GLY A 45 -8.41 -17.86 -5.30
N LYS A 46 -8.16 -16.60 -4.88
CA LYS A 46 -9.21 -15.71 -4.36
C LYS A 46 -9.94 -15.00 -5.50
N SER A 47 -11.23 -14.77 -5.31
CA SER A 47 -12.06 -14.00 -6.26
C SER A 47 -13.16 -13.23 -5.52
N GLY A 48 -13.83 -12.32 -6.21
CA GLY A 48 -14.94 -11.57 -5.62
C GLY A 48 -14.52 -10.79 -4.36
N ALA A 49 -15.38 -10.82 -3.34
CA ALA A 49 -15.16 -10.11 -2.08
C ALA A 49 -13.92 -10.61 -1.30
N GLU A 50 -13.56 -11.88 -1.43
CA GLU A 50 -12.37 -12.44 -0.75
C GLU A 50 -11.08 -11.87 -1.34
N PHE A 51 -11.05 -11.69 -2.67
CA PHE A 51 -9.97 -11.00 -3.34
C PHE A 51 -9.91 -9.54 -2.89
N ASP A 52 -11.05 -8.84 -2.90
CA ASP A 52 -11.06 -7.41 -2.55
C ASP A 52 -10.57 -7.16 -1.12
N LYS A 53 -11.02 -7.97 -0.16
CA LYS A 53 -10.59 -7.85 1.24
C LYS A 53 -9.10 -8.11 1.40
N ALA A 54 -8.59 -9.17 0.77
CA ALA A 54 -7.17 -9.53 0.83
C ALA A 54 -6.31 -8.46 0.13
N PHE A 55 -6.77 -7.95 -1.00
CA PHE A 55 -6.08 -6.91 -1.77
C PHE A 55 -6.00 -5.59 -0.99
N LEU A 56 -7.12 -5.07 -0.50
CA LEU A 56 -7.12 -3.82 0.27
C LEU A 56 -6.26 -3.92 1.52
N SER A 57 -6.36 -5.04 2.26
CA SER A 57 -5.58 -5.22 3.49
C SER A 57 -4.08 -5.28 3.21
N GLY A 58 -3.67 -6.04 2.19
CA GLY A 58 -2.26 -6.14 1.81
C GLY A 58 -1.70 -4.80 1.30
N MET A 59 -2.49 -4.05 0.51
CA MET A 59 -2.05 -2.76 -0.02
C MET A 59 -1.97 -1.67 1.04
N ILE A 60 -2.88 -1.65 2.01
CA ILE A 60 -2.77 -0.73 3.16
C ILE A 60 -1.45 -0.97 3.91
N VAL A 61 -1.10 -2.23 4.22
CA VAL A 61 0.15 -2.56 4.92
C VAL A 61 1.38 -2.21 4.07
N HIS A 62 1.37 -2.54 2.78
CA HIS A 62 2.46 -2.18 1.86
C HIS A 62 2.69 -0.66 1.79
N HIS A 63 1.63 0.13 1.69
CA HIS A 63 1.72 1.59 1.66
C HIS A 63 2.22 2.14 3.01
N GLN A 64 1.81 1.55 4.13
CA GLN A 64 2.31 1.93 5.47
C GLN A 64 3.83 1.71 5.59
N ASP A 65 4.35 0.60 5.05
CA ASP A 65 5.79 0.36 5.01
C ASP A 65 6.52 1.35 4.08
N ALA A 66 5.92 1.69 2.93
CA ALA A 66 6.44 2.75 2.05
C ALA A 66 6.49 4.12 2.76
N VAL A 67 5.47 4.48 3.56
CA VAL A 67 5.46 5.70 4.39
C VAL A 67 6.58 5.68 5.43
N LYS A 68 6.83 4.54 6.10
CA LYS A 68 7.98 4.40 7.02
C LYS A 68 9.30 4.63 6.29
N MET A 69 9.49 4.05 5.11
CA MET A 69 10.69 4.24 4.29
C MET A 69 10.86 5.70 3.83
N ALA A 70 9.78 6.34 3.38
CA ALA A 70 9.78 7.74 3.01
C ALA A 70 10.20 8.65 4.18
N ASN A 71 9.69 8.41 5.38
CA ASN A 71 10.12 9.15 6.58
C ASN A 71 11.61 8.95 6.87
N MET A 72 12.13 7.72 6.75
CA MET A 72 13.57 7.47 6.95
C MET A 72 14.45 8.20 5.92
N ALA A 73 14.02 8.22 4.65
CA ALA A 73 14.72 8.93 3.59
C ALA A 73 14.67 10.46 3.78
N GLU A 74 13.52 11.02 4.18
CA GLU A 74 13.36 12.44 4.50
C GLU A 74 14.34 12.89 5.60
N MET A 75 14.52 12.07 6.65
CA MET A 75 15.42 12.38 7.77
C MET A 75 16.91 12.19 7.42
N SER A 76 17.24 11.17 6.61
CA SER A 76 18.63 10.72 6.42
C SER A 76 19.30 11.28 5.16
N ALA A 77 18.53 11.81 4.21
CA ALA A 77 19.08 12.28 2.94
C ALA A 77 19.98 13.51 3.09
N GLY A 78 21.13 13.49 2.43
CA GLY A 78 22.04 14.65 2.35
C GLY A 78 21.65 15.69 1.29
N ARG A 79 20.76 15.33 0.35
CA ARG A 79 20.30 16.20 -0.75
C ARG A 79 18.85 16.63 -0.53
N GLN A 80 18.56 17.92 -0.72
CA GLN A 80 17.22 18.48 -0.47
C GLN A 80 16.17 17.89 -1.41
N GLU A 81 16.55 17.63 -2.67
CA GLU A 81 15.67 17.05 -3.68
C GLU A 81 15.15 15.66 -3.27
N ILE A 82 15.96 14.88 -2.55
CA ILE A 82 15.54 13.57 -2.04
C ILE A 82 14.56 13.72 -0.87
N LYS A 83 14.75 14.74 -0.02
CA LYS A 83 13.83 15.03 1.09
C LYS A 83 12.46 15.45 0.57
N ASP A 84 12.45 16.33 -0.43
CA ASP A 84 11.22 16.82 -1.05
C ASP A 84 10.45 15.67 -1.73
N LEU A 85 11.15 14.85 -2.51
CA LEU A 85 10.57 13.64 -3.11
C LEU A 85 10.02 12.68 -2.05
N SER A 86 10.75 12.47 -0.95
CA SER A 86 10.30 11.58 0.14
C SER A 86 9.02 12.09 0.79
N LYS A 87 8.91 13.41 0.98
CA LYS A 87 7.70 14.05 1.51
C LYS A 87 6.51 13.91 0.56
N GLU A 88 6.72 14.08 -0.75
CA GLU A 88 5.68 13.89 -1.77
C GLU A 88 5.18 12.44 -1.80
N ILE A 89 6.09 11.47 -1.77
CA ILE A 89 5.76 10.03 -1.71
C ILE A 89 4.93 9.75 -0.46
N LYS A 90 5.35 10.24 0.70
CA LYS A 90 4.61 10.07 1.97
C LYS A 90 3.17 10.55 1.85
N LEU A 91 2.97 11.79 1.38
CA LEU A 91 1.64 12.40 1.25
C LEU A 91 0.74 11.63 0.27
N ALA A 92 1.30 11.17 -0.86
CA ALA A 92 0.55 10.38 -1.83
C ALA A 92 0.11 9.03 -1.23
N GLN A 93 1.03 8.32 -0.57
CA GLN A 93 0.79 7.01 0.03
C GLN A 93 -0.23 7.09 1.19
N GLU A 94 -0.16 8.13 2.04
CA GLU A 94 -1.13 8.39 3.12
C GLU A 94 -2.55 8.64 2.59
N LYS A 95 -2.66 9.35 1.46
CA LYS A 95 -3.94 9.59 0.79
C LYS A 95 -4.52 8.28 0.24
N GLU A 96 -3.69 7.44 -0.39
CA GLU A 96 -4.11 6.14 -0.93
C GLU A 96 -4.53 5.17 0.19
N ILE A 97 -3.82 5.17 1.33
CA ILE A 97 -4.21 4.42 2.53
C ILE A 97 -5.61 4.84 2.99
N SER A 98 -5.84 6.15 3.12
CA SER A 98 -7.14 6.68 3.54
C SER A 98 -8.25 6.29 2.57
N GLN A 99 -7.97 6.31 1.26
CA GLN A 99 -8.91 5.91 0.22
C GLN A 99 -9.27 4.42 0.31
N MET A 100 -8.28 3.55 0.51
CA MET A 100 -8.50 2.11 0.66
C MET A 100 -9.28 1.78 1.93
N GLN A 101 -9.03 2.49 3.04
CA GLN A 101 -9.80 2.34 4.28
C GLN A 101 -11.26 2.75 4.09
N MET A 102 -11.52 3.86 3.39
CA MET A 102 -12.89 4.27 3.03
C MET A 102 -13.58 3.18 2.22
N TRP A 103 -12.90 2.58 1.24
CA TRP A 103 -13.46 1.46 0.47
C TRP A 103 -13.76 0.22 1.34
N GLN A 104 -12.90 -0.10 2.32
CA GLN A 104 -13.20 -1.18 3.26
C GLN A 104 -14.52 -0.91 4.00
N VAL A 105 -14.72 0.30 4.53
CA VAL A 105 -15.95 0.66 5.24
C VAL A 105 -17.16 0.67 4.30
N ASP A 106 -17.07 1.34 3.16
CA ASP A 106 -18.16 1.49 2.19
C ASP A 106 -18.62 0.14 1.63
N TRP A 107 -17.72 -0.84 1.52
CA TRP A 107 -18.02 -2.17 0.99
C TRP A 107 -18.38 -3.18 2.09
N GLY A 108 -18.40 -2.76 3.37
CA GLY A 108 -18.78 -3.58 4.51
C GLY A 108 -17.69 -4.53 5.01
N TYR A 109 -16.43 -4.21 4.75
CA TYR A 109 -15.25 -4.94 5.26
C TYR A 109 -14.73 -4.29 6.55
N THR A 110 -14.05 -5.08 7.39
CA THR A 110 -13.33 -4.57 8.56
C THR A 110 -12.16 -3.69 8.11
N SER A 111 -12.00 -2.52 8.74
CA SER A 111 -10.85 -1.64 8.49
C SER A 111 -9.56 -2.33 8.94
N THR A 112 -8.52 -2.28 8.10
CA THR A 112 -7.22 -2.87 8.43
C THR A 112 -6.58 -2.23 9.66
N ASN A 113 -6.91 -0.97 9.97
CA ASN A 113 -6.41 -0.29 11.17
C ASN A 113 -6.96 -0.89 12.47
N ASP A 114 -8.17 -1.45 12.43
CA ASP A 114 -8.80 -2.10 13.58
C ASP A 114 -8.24 -3.51 13.80
N SER A 115 -7.63 -4.08 12.75
CA SER A 115 -7.08 -5.44 12.77
C SER A 115 -5.63 -5.51 13.27
N THR A 116 -4.88 -4.41 13.22
CA THR A 116 -3.49 -4.36 13.71
C THR A 116 -3.39 -4.42 15.25
N HIS A 117 -4.50 -4.24 15.97
CA HIS A 117 -4.58 -4.45 17.43
C HIS A 117 -4.92 -5.88 17.85
N ASN A 118 -5.16 -6.83 16.91
CA ASN A 118 -5.56 -8.20 17.24
C ASN A 118 -4.66 -9.30 16.66
N MET A 119 -3.48 -8.95 16.13
CA MET A 119 -2.39 -9.93 15.96
C MET A 119 -1.46 -9.85 17.16
N GLY A 120 -2.04 -10.09 18.34
CA GLY A 120 -1.31 -10.32 19.58
C GLY A 120 -1.08 -11.81 19.77
N HIS A 121 0.20 -12.14 20.03
CA HIS A 121 0.80 -13.42 20.45
C HIS A 121 1.36 -14.32 19.35
#